data_AF-A0AA88TCE8-F1
#
_entry.id   AF-A0AA88TCE8-F1
#
_cell.length_a   1.000
_cell.length_b   1.000
_cell.length_c   1.000
_cell.angle_alpha   90.00
_cell.angle_beta   90.00
_cell.angle_gamma   90.00
#
_symmetry.space_group_name_H-M   'P 1'
#
loop_
_entity.id
_entity.type
_entity.pdbx_description
1 polymer ?
#
loop_
_entity_poly.entity_id
_entity_poly.type
_entity_poly.pdbx_seq_one_letter_code
_entity_poly.pdbx_strand_id
1 'polypeptide(L)'
;MRRSTLYVLLVILGFGGVSAQSMGSQCSEPKNEGTGKAKLYKFFYDPKSDACVPFFYGGEGGNDNRFDTDIECVKACSPNADKLYPEDDAVCSLDKDEGDCFGTFPRFYYDSKEKMCRMFLYRGCSGNGNRFNTRDACQKLCFARSGRQMGSEDMPNPDESSVNAGLIVGVLGGIVFAGALISLIVVFVLRKKSKKGERKPVPTSDIEMK
;
A
#
# COMPACT_ATOMS: atom_id res chain seq x y z
N MET A 1 64.42 -48.56 -2.17
CA MET A 1 65.28 -47.37 -2.02
C MET A 1 64.37 -46.15 -2.01
N ARG A 2 63.82 -45.72 -0.85
CA ARG A 2 64.33 -44.67 0.07
C ARG A 2 64.86 -43.39 -0.59
N ARG A 3 64.10 -42.30 -0.43
CA ARG A 3 64.47 -40.89 -0.11
C ARG A 3 63.12 -40.12 -0.01
N SER A 4 62.56 -39.71 1.14
CA SER A 4 63.00 -38.70 2.14
C SER A 4 63.45 -37.42 1.42
N THR A 5 62.93 -36.19 1.61
CA THR A 5 62.22 -35.55 2.73
C THR A 5 61.73 -34.14 2.30
N LEU A 6 60.63 -33.62 2.88
CA LEU A 6 60.42 -32.24 3.39
C LEU A 6 60.06 -31.02 2.47
N TYR A 7 59.05 -30.27 2.95
CA TYR A 7 58.66 -28.86 2.69
C TYR A 7 57.92 -28.58 1.35
N VAL A 8 56.80 -27.83 1.25
CA VAL A 8 56.27 -26.68 2.00
C VAL A 8 54.73 -26.69 1.93
N LEU A 9 54.06 -26.45 3.06
CA LEU A 9 52.65 -26.04 3.13
C LEU A 9 52.47 -24.69 2.43
N LEU A 10 51.92 -24.67 1.22
CA LEU A 10 51.38 -23.45 0.63
C LEU A 10 49.91 -23.31 1.06
N VAL A 11 49.72 -22.79 2.27
CA VAL A 11 48.50 -22.08 2.64
C VAL A 11 48.54 -20.75 1.89
N ILE A 12 48.10 -20.74 0.63
CA ILE A 12 47.75 -19.48 -0.01
C ILE A 12 46.31 -19.22 0.40
N LEU A 13 46.19 -18.33 1.38
CA LEU A 13 45.00 -17.59 1.71
C LEU A 13 44.33 -17.17 0.41
N GLY A 14 43.29 -17.89 0.02
CA GLY A 14 42.35 -17.44 -0.99
C GLY A 14 41.72 -16.18 -0.44
N PHE A 15 42.26 -15.04 -0.86
CA PHE A 15 41.69 -13.72 -0.65
C PHE A 15 40.20 -13.80 -1.04
N GLY A 16 39.35 -13.88 -0.03
CA GLY A 16 37.98 -13.41 -0.15
C GLY A 16 38.09 -11.93 -0.45
N GLY A 17 38.13 -11.59 -1.75
CA GLY A 17 37.91 -10.23 -2.19
C GLY A 17 36.52 -9.84 -1.72
N VAL A 18 36.44 -9.14 -0.59
CA VAL A 18 35.26 -8.37 -0.25
C VAL A 18 35.18 -7.31 -1.33
N SER A 19 34.31 -7.55 -2.31
CA SER A 19 33.95 -6.54 -3.30
C SER A 19 33.34 -5.37 -2.53
N ALA A 20 34.17 -4.38 -2.19
CA ALA A 20 33.68 -3.07 -1.82
C ALA A 20 32.93 -2.57 -3.04
N GLN A 21 31.60 -2.72 -3.05
CA GLN A 21 30.76 -2.10 -4.05
C GLN A 21 31.05 -0.60 -3.94
N SER A 22 31.79 -0.09 -4.92
CA SER A 22 32.05 1.34 -5.06
C SER A 22 30.70 2.00 -5.28
N MET A 23 30.15 2.59 -4.22
CA MET A 23 28.97 3.45 -4.31
C MET A 23 29.16 4.41 -5.49
N GLY A 24 28.19 4.43 -6.41
CA GLY A 24 28.29 5.25 -7.61
C GLY A 24 28.50 6.71 -7.23
N SER A 25 29.39 7.42 -7.94
CA SER A 25 29.66 8.84 -7.66
C SER A 25 28.40 9.71 -7.72
N GLN A 26 27.37 9.26 -8.47
CA GLN A 26 26.08 9.94 -8.53
C GLN A 26 25.38 10.03 -7.18
N CYS A 27 25.60 9.09 -6.25
CA CYS A 27 24.88 9.04 -4.97
C CYS A 27 25.24 10.21 -4.03
N SER A 28 26.26 11.00 -4.35
CA SER A 28 26.62 12.21 -3.60
C SER A 28 26.04 13.49 -4.20
N GLU A 29 25.42 13.42 -5.38
CA GLU A 29 24.86 14.59 -6.05
C GLU A 29 23.53 15.02 -5.42
N PRO A 30 23.21 16.33 -5.39
CA PRO A 30 21.95 16.80 -4.83
C PRO A 30 20.76 16.47 -5.73
N LYS A 31 19.54 16.49 -5.18
CA LYS A 31 18.29 16.50 -5.96
C LYS A 31 18.35 17.59 -7.04
N ASN A 32 18.17 17.22 -8.30
CA ASN A 32 18.17 18.16 -9.41
C ASN A 32 16.95 17.96 -10.32
N GLU A 33 16.03 18.93 -10.32
CA GLU A 33 14.77 18.90 -11.09
C GLU A 33 15.01 19.10 -12.59
N GLY A 34 16.19 19.54 -13.00
CA GLY A 34 16.51 19.81 -14.40
C GLY A 34 15.86 21.10 -14.91
N THR A 35 15.84 21.26 -16.23
CA THR A 35 15.35 22.48 -16.91
C THR A 35 14.05 22.28 -17.67
N GLY A 36 13.63 21.03 -17.87
CA GLY A 36 12.41 20.69 -18.59
C GLY A 36 11.13 21.00 -17.79
N LYS A 37 9.97 20.82 -18.42
CA LYS A 37 8.65 21.14 -17.85
C LYS A 37 7.74 19.93 -17.59
N ALA A 38 8.27 18.71 -17.80
CA ALA A 38 7.54 17.49 -17.48
C ALA A 38 7.38 17.33 -15.96
N LYS A 39 6.47 16.46 -15.54
CA LYS A 39 6.31 16.06 -14.14
C LYS A 39 6.55 14.56 -14.02
N LEU A 40 7.81 14.17 -14.15
CA LEU A 40 8.21 12.78 -14.06
C LEU A 40 8.52 12.44 -12.60
N TYR A 41 7.77 11.49 -12.03
CA TYR A 41 8.02 11.01 -10.67
C TYR A 41 9.29 10.14 -10.67
N LYS A 42 10.30 10.55 -9.90
CA LYS A 42 11.62 9.91 -9.80
C LYS A 42 12.07 9.88 -8.35
N PHE A 43 13.13 9.15 -8.06
CA PHE A 43 13.77 9.09 -6.75
C PHE A 43 15.20 9.62 -6.83
N PHE A 44 15.64 10.33 -5.80
CA PHE A 44 17.05 10.65 -5.58
C PHE A 44 17.46 10.12 -4.21
N TYR A 45 18.73 9.75 -4.07
CA TYR A 45 19.30 9.32 -2.79
C TYR A 45 19.78 10.54 -1.99
N ASP A 46 19.32 10.66 -0.75
CA ASP A 46 19.82 11.63 0.22
C ASP A 46 20.83 10.97 1.17
N PRO A 47 22.15 11.23 1.03
CA PRO A 47 23.16 10.61 1.88
C PRO A 47 23.07 11.04 3.35
N LYS A 48 22.35 12.12 3.67
CA LYS A 48 22.20 12.58 5.07
C LYS A 48 21.22 11.72 5.84
N SER A 49 20.17 11.25 5.18
CA SER A 49 19.13 10.40 5.76
C SER A 49 19.27 8.92 5.39
N ASP A 50 20.21 8.57 4.49
CA ASP A 50 20.32 7.24 3.89
C ASP A 50 18.97 6.77 3.32
N ALA A 51 18.31 7.67 2.59
CA ALA A 51 16.96 7.43 2.09
C ALA A 51 16.82 7.84 0.62
N CYS A 52 16.05 7.05 -0.11
CA CYS A 52 15.64 7.36 -1.47
C CYS A 52 14.31 8.09 -1.46
N VAL A 53 14.34 9.39 -1.76
CA VAL A 53 13.22 10.31 -1.60
C VAL A 53 12.64 10.68 -2.97
N PRO A 54 11.30 10.70 -3.13
CA PRO A 54 10.68 11.03 -4.40
C PRO A 54 10.78 12.53 -4.71
N PHE A 55 10.90 12.85 -6.00
CA PHE A 55 10.83 14.21 -6.52
C PHE A 55 10.28 14.25 -7.95
N PHE A 56 9.90 15.44 -8.43
CA PHE A 56 9.48 15.64 -9.82
C PHE A 56 10.67 16.11 -10.66
N TYR A 57 11.04 15.31 -11.66
CA TYR A 57 12.02 15.66 -12.66
C TYR A 57 11.36 16.28 -13.90
N GLY A 58 11.94 17.38 -14.37
CA GLY A 58 11.49 18.18 -15.50
C GLY A 58 11.65 17.51 -16.87
N GLY A 59 12.40 16.41 -16.97
CA GLY A 59 12.58 15.65 -18.21
C GLY A 59 13.80 16.05 -19.04
N GLU A 60 14.49 17.14 -18.71
CA GLU A 60 15.69 17.61 -19.40
C GLU A 60 16.75 18.07 -18.39
N GLY A 61 18.03 17.85 -18.70
CA GLY A 61 19.15 18.21 -17.84
C GLY A 61 19.18 17.40 -16.53
N GLY A 62 19.66 18.01 -15.45
CA GLY A 62 19.78 17.37 -14.15
C GLY A 62 21.09 16.60 -13.98
N ASN A 63 21.07 15.58 -13.12
CA ASN A 63 22.21 14.74 -12.80
C ASN A 63 21.80 13.26 -12.68
N ASP A 64 22.74 12.39 -12.31
CA ASP A 64 22.57 10.93 -12.35
C ASP A 64 22.01 10.35 -11.05
N ASN A 65 21.88 11.15 -9.98
CA ASN A 65 21.16 10.77 -8.76
C ASN A 65 19.64 10.80 -8.98
N ARG A 66 19.18 9.99 -9.94
CA ARG A 66 17.81 9.95 -10.42
C ARG A 66 17.45 8.55 -10.88
N PHE A 67 16.52 7.92 -10.17
CA PHE A 67 16.10 6.55 -10.38
C PHE A 67 14.59 6.50 -10.62
N ASP A 68 14.14 5.44 -11.31
CA ASP A 68 12.73 5.28 -11.66
C ASP A 68 11.93 4.69 -10.50
N THR A 69 12.58 3.85 -9.69
CA THR A 69 12.00 3.25 -8.50
C THR A 69 12.85 3.49 -7.26
N ASP A 70 12.22 3.43 -6.09
CA ASP A 70 12.92 3.53 -4.82
C ASP A 70 13.88 2.34 -4.61
N ILE A 71 13.50 1.16 -5.10
CA ILE A 71 14.31 -0.07 -5.02
C ILE A 71 15.62 0.09 -5.80
N GLU A 72 15.55 0.58 -7.04
CA GLU A 72 16.74 0.85 -7.86
C GLU A 72 17.67 1.87 -7.18
N CYS A 73 17.09 2.93 -6.63
CA CYS A 73 17.84 3.94 -5.88
C CYS A 73 18.56 3.32 -4.66
N VAL A 74 17.85 2.53 -3.85
CA VAL A 74 18.42 1.90 -2.66
C VAL A 74 19.53 0.92 -3.05
N LYS A 75 19.29 0.07 -4.06
CA LYS A 75 20.30 -0.89 -4.55
C LYS A 75 21.53 -0.19 -5.13
N ALA A 76 21.37 0.99 -5.73
CA ALA A 76 22.49 1.74 -6.30
C ALA A 76 23.30 2.53 -5.25
N CYS A 77 22.63 3.06 -4.22
CA CYS A 77 23.21 4.12 -3.39
C CYS A 77 23.22 3.89 -1.88
N SER A 78 22.39 3.00 -1.34
CA SER A 78 22.37 2.78 0.12
C SER A 78 23.43 1.75 0.53
N PRO A 79 24.23 2.01 1.59
CA PRO A 79 25.13 0.99 2.15
C PRO A 79 24.35 -0.16 2.79
N ASN A 80 23.05 0.04 3.08
CA ASN A 80 22.18 -0.93 3.71
C ASN A 80 21.32 -1.71 2.70
N ALA A 81 21.60 -1.60 1.39
CA ALA A 81 20.82 -2.23 0.33
C ALA A 81 20.55 -3.72 0.58
N ASP A 82 21.59 -4.51 0.89
CA ASP A 82 21.47 -5.95 1.12
C ASP A 82 20.59 -6.32 2.32
N LYS A 83 20.51 -5.41 3.31
CA LYS A 83 19.65 -5.60 4.49
C LYS A 83 18.20 -5.23 4.20
N LEU A 84 17.99 -4.16 3.43
CA LEU A 84 16.66 -3.66 3.09
C LEU A 84 15.99 -4.50 2.02
N TYR A 85 16.75 -4.98 1.05
CA TYR A 85 16.29 -5.79 -0.09
C TYR A 85 17.16 -7.03 -0.24
N PRO A 86 17.14 -7.96 0.74
CA PRO A 86 17.88 -9.19 0.64
C PRO A 86 17.37 -10.02 -0.54
N GLU A 87 18.28 -10.76 -1.16
CA GLU A 87 17.96 -11.61 -2.30
C GLU A 87 17.09 -12.82 -1.89
N ASP A 88 16.49 -13.47 -2.90
CA ASP A 88 15.65 -14.65 -2.77
C ASP A 88 14.47 -14.47 -1.79
N ASP A 89 14.19 -15.51 -1.02
CA ASP A 89 13.05 -15.62 -0.12
C ASP A 89 13.34 -15.01 1.26
N ALA A 90 14.57 -14.53 1.52
CA ALA A 90 14.99 -13.94 2.79
C ALA A 90 14.19 -12.65 3.10
N VAL A 91 13.74 -11.97 2.06
CA VAL A 91 12.87 -10.80 2.14
C VAL A 91 11.57 -11.09 2.90
N CYS A 92 11.07 -12.31 2.85
CA CYS A 92 9.85 -12.76 3.54
C CYS A 92 10.02 -12.83 5.07
N SER A 93 11.24 -12.67 5.60
CA SER A 93 11.50 -12.63 7.03
C SER A 93 11.53 -11.21 7.61
N LEU A 94 11.52 -10.17 6.77
CA LEU A 94 11.49 -8.79 7.24
C LEU A 94 10.11 -8.43 7.77
N ASP A 95 10.04 -7.50 8.72
CA ASP A 95 8.76 -6.91 9.14
C ASP A 95 8.22 -5.99 8.04
N LYS A 96 6.90 -5.77 8.00
CA LYS A 96 6.35 -4.70 7.16
C LYS A 96 6.92 -3.35 7.60
N ASP A 97 7.23 -2.51 6.64
CA ASP A 97 7.68 -1.14 6.91
C ASP A 97 6.93 -0.17 6.00
N GLU A 98 6.13 0.69 6.64
CA GLU A 98 5.33 1.71 5.97
C GLU A 98 6.19 2.83 5.39
N GLY A 99 7.42 3.02 5.88
CA GLY A 99 8.25 4.18 5.57
C GLY A 99 7.75 5.46 6.23
N ASP A 100 8.35 6.58 5.87
CA ASP A 100 8.21 7.86 6.58
C ASP A 100 7.72 9.03 5.70
N CYS A 101 7.62 8.83 4.39
CA CYS A 101 7.00 9.78 3.45
C CYS A 101 5.49 10.00 3.68
N PHE A 102 4.78 10.74 2.83
CA PHE A 102 3.37 11.10 3.06
C PHE A 102 2.38 10.51 2.04
N GLY A 103 2.84 9.57 1.22
CA GLY A 103 1.98 8.85 0.29
C GLY A 103 1.14 7.77 0.96
N THR A 104 0.24 7.17 0.19
CA THR A 104 -0.59 6.04 0.61
C THR A 104 -0.74 5.09 -0.57
N PHE A 105 0.10 4.07 -0.62
CA PHE A 105 0.15 3.11 -1.71
C PHE A 105 -0.19 1.71 -1.17
N PRO A 106 -1.30 1.08 -1.62
CA PRO A 106 -1.62 -0.28 -1.20
C PRO A 106 -0.54 -1.23 -1.71
N ARG A 107 0.05 -2.00 -0.81
CA ARG A 107 1.06 -3.02 -1.08
C ARG A 107 0.77 -4.25 -0.25
N PHE A 108 1.41 -5.37 -0.59
CA PHE A 108 1.31 -6.60 0.16
C PHE A 108 2.62 -6.90 0.89
N TYR A 109 2.56 -7.44 2.08
CA TYR A 109 3.71 -7.98 2.80
C TYR A 109 3.38 -9.39 3.26
N TYR A 110 4.41 -10.20 3.48
CA TYR A 110 4.26 -11.50 4.11
C TYR A 110 4.31 -11.36 5.62
N ASP A 111 3.21 -11.71 6.28
CA ASP A 111 3.12 -11.83 7.73
C ASP A 111 3.69 -13.19 8.15
N SER A 112 4.91 -13.18 8.69
CA SER A 112 5.61 -14.40 9.08
C SER A 112 4.99 -15.10 10.30
N LYS A 113 4.17 -14.40 11.09
CA LYS A 113 3.45 -14.95 12.25
C LYS A 113 2.22 -15.70 11.79
N GLU A 114 1.46 -15.10 10.88
CA GLU A 114 0.22 -15.69 10.35
C GLU A 114 0.42 -16.56 9.11
N LYS A 115 1.63 -16.57 8.54
CA LYS A 115 1.99 -17.33 7.35
C LYS A 115 1.08 -17.00 6.16
N MET A 116 0.83 -15.71 5.94
CA MET A 116 0.00 -15.22 4.86
C MET A 116 0.41 -13.83 4.37
N CYS A 117 0.05 -13.52 3.12
CA CYS A 117 0.28 -12.21 2.53
C CYS A 117 -0.89 -11.27 2.80
N ARG A 118 -0.61 -10.12 3.41
CA ARG A 118 -1.60 -9.11 3.84
C ARG A 118 -1.34 -7.76 3.20
N MET A 119 -2.39 -6.99 3.01
CA MET A 119 -2.29 -5.63 2.52
C MET A 119 -1.80 -4.67 3.63
N PHE A 120 -0.98 -3.69 3.27
CA PHE A 120 -0.62 -2.55 4.10
C PHE A 120 -0.44 -1.29 3.24
N LEU A 121 -0.39 -0.13 3.89
CA LEU A 121 -0.26 1.17 3.23
C LEU A 121 1.19 1.65 3.28
N TYR A 122 1.90 1.56 2.16
CA TYR A 122 3.25 2.09 2.03
C TYR A 122 3.22 3.59 1.79
N ARG A 123 4.12 4.34 2.44
CA ARG A 123 4.14 5.80 2.41
C ARG A 123 4.93 6.42 1.26
N GLY A 124 5.56 5.60 0.42
CA GLY A 124 6.15 6.04 -0.86
C GLY A 124 7.64 6.35 -0.85
N CYS A 125 8.32 6.23 0.30
CA CYS A 125 9.78 6.20 0.38
C CYS A 125 10.22 5.37 1.59
N SER A 126 11.51 5.08 1.67
CA SER A 126 12.08 4.23 2.73
C SER A 126 11.43 2.83 2.73
N GLY A 127 11.44 2.16 3.87
CA GLY A 127 10.89 0.82 3.99
C GLY A 127 11.87 -0.27 3.57
N ASN A 128 11.33 -1.47 3.34
CA ASN A 128 12.12 -2.64 2.98
C ASN A 128 11.41 -3.50 1.92
N GLY A 129 12.09 -4.56 1.49
CA GLY A 129 11.68 -5.44 0.40
C GLY A 129 10.48 -6.33 0.70
N ASN A 130 10.01 -6.47 1.95
CA ASN A 130 8.77 -7.20 2.26
C ASN A 130 7.54 -6.37 1.85
N ARG A 131 7.49 -6.03 0.56
CA ARG A 131 6.56 -5.09 -0.05
C ARG A 131 6.38 -5.45 -1.53
N PHE A 132 5.26 -6.09 -1.84
CA PHE A 132 4.91 -6.59 -3.16
C PHE A 132 3.77 -5.79 -3.78
N ASN A 133 3.77 -5.67 -5.10
CA ASN A 133 2.70 -5.00 -5.85
C ASN A 133 1.38 -5.79 -5.83
N THR A 134 1.47 -7.12 -5.77
CA THR A 134 0.31 -8.01 -5.79
C THR A 134 0.44 -9.07 -4.72
N ARG A 135 -0.71 -9.58 -4.23
CA ARG A 135 -0.73 -10.71 -3.31
C ARG A 135 -0.05 -11.92 -3.94
N ASP A 136 -0.36 -12.25 -5.18
CA ASP A 136 0.21 -13.41 -5.86
C ASP A 136 1.73 -13.37 -5.93
N ALA A 137 2.34 -12.20 -6.14
CA ALA A 137 3.79 -12.05 -6.11
C ALA A 137 4.36 -12.35 -4.72
N CYS A 138 3.73 -11.83 -3.67
CA CYS A 138 4.08 -12.15 -2.29
C CYS A 138 3.94 -13.65 -2.00
N GLN A 139 2.84 -14.27 -2.40
CA GLN A 139 2.56 -15.69 -2.14
C GLN A 139 3.55 -16.59 -2.87
N LYS A 140 3.79 -16.34 -4.17
CA LYS A 140 4.73 -17.10 -4.99
C LYS A 140 6.14 -17.10 -4.38
N LEU A 141 6.60 -15.96 -3.87
CA LEU A 141 7.93 -15.86 -3.26
C LEU A 141 7.96 -16.48 -1.86
N CYS A 142 6.98 -16.15 -1.01
CA CYS A 142 7.07 -16.43 0.41
C CYS A 142 6.43 -17.76 0.86
N PHE A 143 5.51 -18.35 0.08
CA PHE A 143 4.83 -19.59 0.49
C PHE A 143 5.66 -20.84 0.30
N ALA A 144 6.60 -20.85 -0.65
CA ALA A 144 7.57 -21.94 -0.80
C ALA A 144 8.30 -22.24 0.54
N ARG A 145 8.55 -21.19 1.35
CA ARG A 145 9.15 -21.31 2.70
C ARG A 145 8.23 -21.94 3.75
N SER A 146 6.93 -21.86 3.56
CA SER A 146 5.95 -22.28 4.58
C SER A 146 5.62 -23.78 4.53
N GLY A 147 6.16 -24.52 3.55
CA GLY A 147 5.87 -25.94 3.35
C GLY A 147 4.47 -26.22 2.81
N ARG A 148 3.65 -25.19 2.52
CA ARG A 148 2.38 -25.30 1.80
C ARG A 148 2.63 -25.18 0.30
N GLN A 149 2.71 -26.30 -0.42
CA GLN A 149 2.39 -26.30 -1.84
C GLN A 149 0.86 -26.26 -1.98
N MET A 150 0.29 -25.08 -2.18
CA MET A 150 -1.10 -24.94 -2.61
C MET A 150 -1.21 -23.83 -3.65
N GLY A 151 -1.97 -24.09 -4.71
CA GLY A 151 -2.28 -23.13 -5.75
C GLY A 151 -2.91 -21.87 -5.17
N SER A 152 -2.67 -20.75 -5.84
CA SER A 152 -3.13 -19.39 -5.47
C SER A 152 -4.66 -19.25 -5.35
N GLU A 153 -5.43 -20.26 -5.74
CA GLU A 153 -6.89 -20.17 -5.88
C GLU A 153 -7.66 -20.53 -4.60
N ASP A 154 -7.06 -21.29 -3.67
CA ASP A 154 -7.76 -21.79 -2.47
C ASP A 154 -7.44 -21.01 -1.18
N MET A 155 -6.57 -20.00 -1.23
CA MET A 155 -6.24 -19.24 -0.02
C MET A 155 -7.26 -18.11 0.20
N PRO A 156 -8.01 -18.11 1.32
CA PRO A 156 -8.94 -17.03 1.63
C PRO A 156 -8.23 -15.69 1.65
N ASN A 157 -8.85 -14.67 1.05
CA ASN A 157 -8.37 -13.30 1.13
C ASN A 157 -8.60 -12.77 2.56
N PRO A 158 -7.57 -12.62 3.41
CA PRO A 158 -7.77 -12.12 4.78
C PRO A 158 -8.19 -10.65 4.83
N ASP A 159 -7.94 -9.91 3.74
CA ASP A 159 -8.28 -8.50 3.58
C ASP A 159 -9.66 -8.32 2.91
N GLU A 160 -10.35 -9.41 2.54
CA GLU A 160 -11.75 -9.32 2.15
C GLU A 160 -12.57 -9.16 3.43
N SER A 161 -13.12 -7.96 3.64
CA SER A 161 -14.10 -7.77 4.68
C SER A 161 -15.32 -8.62 4.36
N SER A 162 -15.53 -9.70 5.13
CA SER A 162 -16.76 -10.48 5.03
C SER A 162 -17.93 -9.58 5.40
N VAL A 163 -18.64 -9.06 4.41
CA VAL A 163 -19.83 -8.25 4.67
C VAL A 163 -20.86 -9.18 5.28
N ASN A 164 -21.16 -8.98 6.55
CA ASN A 164 -22.17 -9.78 7.23
C ASN A 164 -23.48 -9.65 6.46
N ALA A 165 -24.02 -10.77 6.00
CA ALA A 165 -25.32 -10.80 5.31
C ALA A 165 -26.40 -10.10 6.15
N GLY A 166 -26.32 -10.21 7.48
CA GLY A 166 -27.19 -9.49 8.42
C GLY A 166 -27.08 -7.95 8.34
N LEU A 167 -25.90 -7.39 8.06
CA LEU A 167 -25.71 -5.95 7.88
C LEU A 167 -26.36 -5.48 6.58
N ILE A 168 -26.18 -6.21 5.48
CA ILE A 168 -26.80 -5.90 4.18
C ILE A 168 -28.32 -5.97 4.28
N VAL A 169 -28.84 -7.07 4.84
CA VAL A 169 -30.29 -7.28 5.06
C VAL A 169 -30.85 -6.19 5.98
N GLY A 170 -30.12 -5.82 7.03
CA GLY A 170 -30.51 -4.75 7.96
C GLY A 170 -30.61 -3.38 7.28
N VAL A 171 -29.61 -3.00 6.48
CA VAL A 171 -29.60 -1.70 5.76
C VAL A 171 -30.72 -1.66 4.73
N LEU A 172 -30.88 -2.71 3.90
CA LEU A 172 -31.94 -2.78 2.89
C LEU A 172 -33.33 -2.78 3.54
N GLY A 173 -33.52 -3.56 4.60
CA GLY A 173 -34.77 -3.60 5.35
C GLY A 173 -35.13 -2.26 5.96
N GLY A 174 -34.14 -1.55 6.53
CA GLY A 174 -34.32 -0.21 7.10
C GLY A 174 -34.76 0.82 6.07
N ILE A 175 -34.15 0.82 4.87
CA ILE A 175 -34.51 1.73 3.78
C ILE A 175 -35.95 1.48 3.31
N VAL A 176 -36.33 0.22 3.10
CA VAL A 176 -37.68 -0.15 2.68
C VAL A 176 -38.71 0.25 3.74
N PHE A 177 -38.43 0.00 5.01
CA PHE A 177 -39.31 0.36 6.11
C PHE A 177 -39.49 1.88 6.25
N ALA A 178 -38.41 2.64 6.16
CA ALA A 178 -38.46 4.10 6.17
C ALA A 178 -39.28 4.64 4.99
N GLY A 179 -39.08 4.10 3.78
CA GLY A 179 -39.87 4.46 2.60
C GLY A 179 -41.36 4.18 2.77
N ALA A 180 -41.72 3.03 3.36
CA ALA A 180 -43.10 2.68 3.67
C ALA A 180 -43.73 3.64 4.69
N LEU A 181 -43.01 3.97 5.77
CA LEU A 181 -43.48 4.91 6.79
C LEU A 181 -43.68 6.32 6.22
N ILE A 182 -42.73 6.83 5.43
CA ILE A 182 -42.84 8.13 4.79
C ILE A 182 -44.06 8.15 3.86
N SER A 183 -44.25 7.11 3.05
CA SER A 183 -45.39 6.98 2.14
C SER A 183 -46.73 7.00 2.91
N LEU A 184 -46.82 6.28 4.04
CA LEU A 184 -48.01 6.28 4.90
C LEU A 184 -48.30 7.67 5.49
N ILE A 185 -47.27 8.37 5.96
CA ILE A 185 -47.41 9.73 6.52
C ILE A 185 -47.90 10.69 5.43
N VAL A 186 -47.32 10.65 4.23
CA VAL A 186 -47.73 11.48 3.10
C VAL A 186 -49.20 11.23 2.75
N VAL A 187 -49.62 9.97 2.62
CA VAL A 187 -51.01 9.60 2.35
C VAL A 187 -51.95 10.13 3.44
N PHE A 188 -51.56 10.01 4.71
CA PHE A 188 -52.36 10.54 5.84
C PHE A 188 -52.51 12.06 5.78
N VAL A 189 -51.44 12.80 5.49
CA VAL A 189 -51.46 14.27 5.37
C VAL A 189 -52.33 14.70 4.18
N LEU A 190 -52.21 14.05 3.03
CA LEU A 190 -53.02 14.35 1.83
C LEU A 190 -54.51 14.10 2.09
N ARG A 191 -54.87 13.00 2.77
CA ARG A 191 -56.26 12.70 3.18
C ARG A 191 -56.83 13.76 4.15
N LYS A 192 -56.01 14.25 5.10
CA LYS A 192 -56.42 15.30 6.05
C LYS A 192 -56.66 16.64 5.34
N LYS A 193 -55.84 16.98 4.33
CA LYS A 193 -56.00 18.21 3.54
C LYS A 193 -57.29 18.18 2.70
N SER A 194 -57.62 17.04 2.11
CA SER A 194 -58.90 16.84 1.40
C SER A 194 -60.12 17.07 2.30
N LYS A 195 -60.15 16.50 3.51
CA LYS A 195 -61.26 16.71 4.47
C LYS A 195 -61.40 18.16 4.97
N LYS A 196 -60.31 18.95 4.97
CA LYS A 196 -60.36 20.37 5.39
C LYS A 196 -60.92 21.28 4.30
N GLY A 197 -60.77 20.90 3.02
CA GLY A 197 -61.30 21.66 1.87
C GLY A 197 -62.83 21.61 1.73
N GLU A 198 -63.51 20.69 2.43
CA GLU A 198 -64.94 20.46 2.28
C GLU A 198 -65.83 21.17 3.34
N ARG A 199 -65.23 21.85 4.33
CA ARG A 199 -66.01 22.58 5.37
C ARG A 199 -66.48 23.94 4.83
N LYS A 200 -67.78 24.09 4.55
CA LYS A 200 -68.41 25.37 4.15
C LYS A 200 -68.53 26.33 5.36
N PRO A 201 -68.27 27.64 5.20
CA PRO A 201 -68.48 28.62 6.27
C PRO A 201 -69.98 28.84 6.54
N VAL A 202 -70.33 29.00 7.82
CA VAL A 202 -71.70 29.23 8.30
C VAL A 202 -72.11 30.68 8.02
N PRO A 203 -73.25 30.95 7.38
CA PRO A 203 -73.74 32.32 7.19
C PRO A 203 -74.24 32.90 8.50
N THR A 204 -73.77 34.08 8.89
CA THR A 204 -74.34 34.88 9.98
C THR A 204 -75.38 35.84 9.42
N SER A 205 -76.66 35.57 9.69
CA SER A 205 -77.74 36.53 9.51
C SER A 205 -78.56 36.66 10.81
N ASP A 206 -78.62 37.90 11.28
CA ASP A 206 -79.70 38.58 12.01
C ASP A 206 -80.08 38.11 13.43
N ILE A 207 -79.66 38.89 14.43
CA ILE A 207 -80.51 39.22 15.59
C ILE A 207 -80.37 40.72 15.86
N GLU A 208 -81.35 41.49 15.39
CA GLU A 208 -81.68 42.82 15.90
C GLU A 208 -82.00 42.72 17.41
N MET A 209 -81.32 43.51 18.24
CA MET A 209 -81.77 43.77 19.62
C MET A 209 -82.63 45.02 19.62
N LYS A 210 -83.89 44.85 20.01
CA LYS A 210 -84.86 45.90 20.30
C LYS A 210 -84.73 46.37 21.75
#